data_AF-A0A8K0LXF2-F1
#
_entry.id   AF-A0A8K0LXF2-F1
#
_cell.length_a   1.000
_cell.length_b   1.000
_cell.length_c   1.000
_cell.angle_alpha   90.00
_cell.angle_beta   90.00
_cell.angle_gamma   90.00
#
_symmetry.space_group_name_H-M   'P 1'
#
loop_
_entity.id
_entity.type
_entity.pdbx_description
1 polymer ?
#
loop_
_entity_poly.entity_id
_entity_poly.type
_entity_poly.pdbx_seq_one_letter_code
_entity_poly.pdbx_strand_id
1 'polypeptide(L)'
;LYLSSYNDYTSIYNTLGLAWKAADESIPLRPDGLIPPGFEKSKFVNKSGFSKSPVRFLKILMAKIRQVCELIEKTHMGKILEGERLHESEFAEAE
;
A
#
# COMPACT_ATOMS: atom_id res chain seq x y z
N LEU A 1 -7.05 -6.25 -10.56
CA LEU A 1 -6.39 -5.55 -9.43
C LEU A 1 -5.49 -6.51 -8.64
N TYR A 2 -5.06 -7.61 -9.25
CA TYR A 2 -4.00 -8.46 -8.72
C TYR A 2 -2.71 -8.02 -9.39
N LEU A 3 -1.63 -8.06 -8.64
CA LEU A 3 -0.30 -7.71 -9.13
C LEU A 3 0.41 -8.99 -9.57
N SER A 4 1.13 -8.90 -10.67
CA SER A 4 1.89 -10.00 -11.30
C SER A 4 3.12 -10.42 -10.51
N SER A 5 3.67 -9.54 -9.67
CA SER A 5 4.88 -9.82 -8.92
C SER A 5 4.91 -9.10 -7.58
N TYR A 6 5.70 -9.65 -6.66
CA TYR A 6 6.03 -8.98 -5.40
C TYR A 6 6.79 -7.66 -5.62
N ASN A 7 7.55 -7.56 -6.72
CA ASN A 7 8.24 -6.33 -7.07
C ASN A 7 7.26 -5.20 -7.42
N ASP A 8 6.17 -5.51 -8.12
CA ASP A 8 5.10 -4.54 -8.41
C ASP A 8 4.42 -4.09 -7.11
N TYR A 9 4.20 -5.03 -6.19
CA TYR A 9 3.66 -4.74 -4.86
C TYR A 9 4.53 -3.75 -4.08
N THR A 10 5.83 -4.01 -3.97
CA THR A 10 6.75 -3.10 -3.25
C THR A 10 6.89 -1.75 -3.96
N SER A 11 6.86 -1.74 -5.29
CA SER A 11 6.93 -0.51 -6.10
C SER A 11 5.71 0.40 -5.86
N ILE A 12 4.51 -0.17 -5.74
CA ILE A 12 3.29 0.58 -5.42
C ILE A 12 3.37 1.17 -4.01
N TYR A 13 3.79 0.39 -3.01
CA TYR A 13 3.99 0.91 -1.65
C TYR A 13 4.98 2.07 -1.62
N ASN A 14 6.11 1.96 -2.33
CA ASN A 14 7.10 3.04 -2.44
C ASN A 14 6.52 4.28 -3.11
N THR A 15 5.73 4.10 -4.18
CA THR A 15 5.08 5.20 -4.91
C THR A 15 4.02 5.91 -4.06
N LEU A 16 3.30 5.16 -3.23
CA LEU A 16 2.30 5.70 -2.30
C LEU A 16 2.91 6.24 -0.99
N GLY A 17 4.20 6.01 -0.75
CA GLY A 17 4.88 6.42 0.48
C GLY A 17 4.45 5.60 1.70
N LEU A 18 3.98 4.39 1.47
CA LEU A 18 3.48 3.48 2.50
C LEU A 18 4.59 2.52 2.97
N ALA A 19 4.53 2.12 4.23
CA ALA A 19 5.41 1.10 4.79
C ALA A 19 4.91 -0.30 4.46
N TRP A 20 5.63 -1.02 3.59
CA TRP A 20 5.33 -2.42 3.25
C TRP A 20 5.99 -3.44 4.20
N LYS A 21 6.99 -3.01 4.99
CA LYS A 21 7.65 -3.83 6.01
C LYS A 21 7.14 -3.50 7.41
N ALA A 22 7.31 -4.46 8.32
CA ALA A 22 7.21 -4.20 9.75
C ALA A 22 8.15 -3.06 10.14
N ALA A 23 7.56 -1.95 10.54
CA ALA A 23 8.27 -0.84 11.12
C ALA A 23 8.35 -1.07 12.63
N ASP A 24 9.52 -0.86 13.22
CA ASP A 24 9.64 -0.80 14.68
C ASP A 24 8.77 0.34 15.22
N GLU A 25 8.35 0.23 16.49
CA GLU A 25 7.57 1.25 17.20
C GLU A 25 8.24 2.64 17.21
N SER A 26 9.55 2.70 16.92
CA SER A 26 10.31 3.94 16.77
C SER A 26 10.02 4.72 15.47
N ILE A 27 9.28 4.15 14.54
CA ILE A 27 8.93 4.77 13.26
C ILE A 27 7.50 5.34 13.37
N PRO A 28 7.32 6.67 13.23
CA PRO A 28 6.03 7.30 13.35
C PRO A 28 5.17 7.03 12.09
N LEU A 29 4.63 5.83 11.95
CA LEU A 29 3.67 5.53 10.89
C LEU A 29 2.30 6.13 11.21
N ARG A 30 1.63 6.68 10.20
CA ARG A 30 0.21 7.01 10.31
C ARG A 30 -0.63 5.71 10.39
N PRO A 31 -1.88 5.77 10.87
CA PRO A 31 -2.75 4.58 10.98
C PRO A 31 -2.96 3.83 9.65
N ASP A 32 -2.79 4.53 8.53
CA ASP A 32 -2.89 4.00 7.17
C ASP A 32 -1.55 3.52 6.60
N GLY A 33 -0.49 3.46 7.42
CA GLY A 33 0.84 3.00 7.02
C GLY A 33 1.67 4.05 6.28
N LEU A 34 1.20 5.30 6.15
CA LEU A 34 1.96 6.37 5.50
C LEU A 34 3.17 6.78 6.35
N ILE A 35 4.33 6.82 5.70
CA ILE A 35 5.56 7.36 6.28
C ILE A 35 5.48 8.89 6.23
N PRO A 36 5.68 9.62 7.34
CA PRO A 36 5.60 11.08 7.33
C PRO A 36 6.59 11.71 6.33
N PRO A 37 6.19 12.80 5.65
CA PRO A 37 7.11 13.53 4.77
C PRO A 37 8.30 14.07 5.57
N GLY A 38 9.51 13.92 5.03
CA GLY A 38 10.76 14.31 5.70
C GLY A 38 11.27 13.28 6.72
N PHE A 39 10.59 12.14 6.90
CA PHE A 39 11.12 11.02 7.67
C PHE A 39 12.02 10.16 6.79
N GLU A 40 13.33 10.23 7.04
CA GLU A 40 14.34 9.44 6.35
C GLU A 40 15.11 8.62 7.39
N LYS A 41 14.62 7.42 7.68
CA LYS A 41 15.34 6.47 8.55
C LYS A 41 15.49 5.13 7.85
N SER A 42 16.72 4.83 7.44
CA SER A 42 17.09 3.55 6.82
C SER A 42 16.19 3.21 5.61
N LYS A 43 15.50 2.06 5.64
CA LYS A 43 14.66 1.52 4.56
C LYS A 43 13.27 2.17 4.45
N PHE A 44 12.91 3.09 5.35
CA PHE A 44 11.61 3.75 5.36
C PHE A 44 11.78 5.21 4.93
N VAL A 45 11.55 5.47 3.64
CA VAL A 45 11.63 6.79 3.03
C VAL A 45 10.33 7.05 2.27
N ASN A 46 9.66 8.16 2.56
CA ASN A 46 8.51 8.59 1.77
C ASN A 46 8.99 9.24 0.46
N LYS A 47 8.78 8.55 -0.67
CA LYS A 47 9.12 9.05 -2.03
C LYS A 47 7.92 9.63 -2.79
N SER A 48 6.75 9.63 -2.20
CA SER A 48 5.48 9.92 -2.89
C SER A 48 5.17 11.40 -3.08
N GLY A 49 5.84 12.28 -2.31
CA GLY A 49 5.54 13.71 -2.28
C GLY A 49 4.17 14.06 -1.65
N PHE A 50 3.40 13.08 -1.19
CA PHE A 50 2.09 13.33 -0.59
C PHE A 50 2.22 13.90 0.82
N SER A 51 1.60 15.06 1.06
CA SER A 51 1.47 15.66 2.39
C SER A 51 0.37 15.01 3.24
N LYS A 52 -0.60 14.35 2.59
CA LYS A 52 -1.70 13.60 3.20
C LYS A 52 -1.79 12.24 2.53
N SER A 53 -2.16 11.22 3.29
CA SER A 53 -2.26 9.87 2.74
C SER A 53 -3.23 9.79 1.56
N PRO A 54 -2.79 9.23 0.41
CA PRO A 54 -3.63 9.04 -0.75
C PRO A 54 -4.63 7.88 -0.57
N VAL A 55 -4.45 7.04 0.45
CA VAL A 55 -5.19 5.78 0.65
C VAL A 55 -6.70 6.01 0.65
N ARG A 56 -7.20 6.97 1.43
CA ARG A 56 -8.64 7.26 1.51
C ARG A 56 -9.21 7.71 0.17
N PHE A 57 -8.47 8.52 -0.57
CA PHE A 57 -8.89 8.97 -1.90
C PHE A 57 -8.95 7.80 -2.87
N LEU A 58 -7.92 6.95 -2.89
CA LEU A 58 -7.87 5.77 -3.77
C LEU A 58 -8.99 4.76 -3.45
N LYS A 59 -9.32 4.54 -2.17
CA LYS A 59 -10.48 3.72 -1.77
C LYS A 59 -11.79 4.25 -2.38
N ILE A 60 -12.05 5.55 -2.21
CA ILE A 60 -13.27 6.19 -2.75
C ILE A 60 -13.29 6.14 -4.28
N LEU A 61 -12.16 6.46 -4.92
CA LEU A 61 -12.03 6.47 -6.38
C LEU A 61 -12.30 5.08 -6.96
N MET A 62 -11.67 4.06 -6.38
CA MET A 62 -11.83 2.66 -6.79
C MET A 62 -13.26 2.18 -6.60
N ALA A 63 -13.90 2.50 -5.47
CA ALA A 63 -15.29 2.15 -5.21
C ALA A 63 -16.26 2.82 -6.20
N LYS A 64 -15.99 4.08 -6.58
CA LYS A 64 -16.85 4.82 -7.53
C LYS A 64 -16.68 4.37 -8.98
N ILE A 65 -15.44 4.09 -9.42
CA ILE A 65 -15.18 3.65 -10.79
C ILE A 65 -15.67 2.21 -11.00
N ARG A 66 -15.55 1.34 -9.99
CA ARG A 66 -15.93 -0.07 -10.09
C ARG A 66 -17.38 -0.30 -9.69
N GLN A 67 -18.31 0.42 -10.33
CA GLN A 67 -19.77 0.45 -10.11
C GLN A 67 -20.48 -0.88 -9.75
N VAL A 68 -19.87 -2.06 -10.01
CA VAL A 68 -20.44 -3.41 -9.80
C VAL A 68 -19.44 -4.39 -9.12
N CYS A 69 -18.52 -3.94 -8.28
CA CYS A 69 -17.64 -4.83 -7.51
C CYS A 69 -17.48 -4.33 -6.07
N GLU A 70 -18.37 -4.76 -5.18
CA GLU A 70 -18.41 -4.34 -3.76
C GLU A 70 -17.18 -4.81 -2.96
N LEU A 71 -16.46 -5.84 -3.42
CA LEU A 71 -15.38 -6.49 -2.66
C LEU A 71 -14.00 -6.20 -3.24
N ILE A 72 -13.61 -4.92 -3.34
CA ILE A 72 -12.22 -4.58 -3.67
C ILE A 72 -11.23 -5.13 -2.64
N GLU A 73 -11.66 -5.26 -1.39
CA GLU A 73 -10.89 -5.76 -0.25
C GLU A 73 -10.21 -7.10 -0.53
N LYS A 74 -10.83 -7.98 -1.33
CA LYS A 74 -10.26 -9.30 -1.69
C LYS A 74 -9.17 -9.25 -2.77
N THR A 75 -8.93 -8.08 -3.38
CA THR A 75 -7.89 -7.90 -4.41
C THR A 75 -6.58 -7.43 -3.78
N HIS A 76 -5.43 -7.66 -4.44
CA HIS A 76 -4.14 -7.16 -3.93
C HIS A 76 -4.19 -5.64 -3.70
N MET A 77 -4.81 -4.87 -4.59
CA MET A 77 -4.97 -3.42 -4.38
C MET A 77 -5.90 -3.07 -3.21
N GLY A 78 -6.94 -3.85 -2.95
CA GLY A 78 -7.77 -3.66 -1.75
C GLY A 78 -6.97 -3.88 -0.48
N LYS A 79 -6.27 -5.01 -0.40
CA LYS A 79 -5.38 -5.35 0.71
C LYS A 79 -4.31 -4.26 0.94
N ILE A 80 -3.67 -3.76 -0.12
CA ILE A 80 -2.72 -2.63 -0.04
C ILE A 80 -3.37 -1.38 0.58
N LEU A 81 -4.59 -1.04 0.16
CA LEU A 81 -5.31 0.13 0.65
C LEU A 81 -5.84 -0.06 2.08
N GLU A 82 -6.12 -1.29 2.52
CA GLU A 82 -6.42 -1.60 3.92
C GLU A 82 -5.17 -1.64 4.81
N GLY A 83 -3.98 -1.56 4.22
CA GLY A 83 -2.72 -1.66 4.95
C GLY A 83 -2.34 -3.10 5.31
N GLU A 84 -3.00 -4.08 4.69
CA GLU A 84 -2.64 -5.49 4.83
C GLU A 84 -1.30 -5.77 4.13
N ARG A 85 -0.45 -6.55 4.79
CA ARG A 85 0.84 -6.95 4.23
C ARG A 85 0.67 -8.22 3.41
N LEU A 86 1.01 -8.14 2.13
CA LEU A 86 1.10 -9.32 1.29
C LEU A 86 2.47 -9.98 1.44
N HIS A 87 2.47 -11.30 1.53
CA HIS A 87 3.70 -12.08 1.57
C HIS A 87 4.10 -12.52 0.15
N GLU A 88 5.40 -12.75 -0.08
CA GLU A 88 5.91 -13.16 -1.39
C GLU A 88 5.28 -14.49 -1.87
N SER A 89 4.88 -15.36 -0.94
CA SER A 89 4.15 -16.60 -1.23
C SER A 89 2.78 -16.38 -1.89
N GLU A 90 2.11 -15.24 -1.67
CA GLU A 90 0.84 -14.90 -2.35
C GLU A 90 1.04 -14.57 -3.84
N PHE A 91 2.29 -14.45 -4.28
CA PHE A 91 2.67 -14.22 -5.67
C PHE A 91 3.37 -15.43 -6.29
N ALA A 92 3.61 -16.49 -5.51
CA ALA A 92 4.29 -17.70 -5.96
C ALA A 92 3.33 -18.72 -6.60
N GLU A 93 2.02 -18.53 -6.48
CA GLU A 93 0.99 -19.36 -7.14
C GLU A 93 0.42 -18.63 -8.36
N ALA A 94 1.17 -18.65 -9.45
CA ALA A 94 0.66 -18.37 -10.79
C ALA A 94 1.36 -19.31 -11.77
N GLU A 95 1.19 -20.62 -11.56
CA GLU A 95 1.52 -21.66 -12.55
C GLU A 95 0.40 -22.71 -12.59
#